data_AF-A0A4V1ZC26-F1
#
_entry.id   AF-A0A4V1ZC26-F1
#
_cell.length_a   1.000
_cell.length_b   1.000
_cell.length_c   1.000
_cell.angle_alpha   90.00
_cell.angle_beta   90.00
_cell.angle_gamma   90.00
#
_symmetry.space_group_name_H-M   'P 1'
#
loop_
_entity.id
_entity.type
_entity.pdbx_description
1 polymer ?
#
loop_
_entity_poly.entity_id
_entity_poly.type
_entity_poly.pdbx_seq_one_letter_code
_entity_poly.pdbx_strand_id
1 'polypeptide(L)'
;MCNCRPRLPQSKKSYLKNWLNHKPMRTENLITVTDFCVYHNVEYTFVDYLADAGLVKITTVNKTNCIPVDEIRKLEQLVRLHNELEINEPGIATINNLLQKLEDMQQEMSVLRSKLRVYEG
;
A
#
# COMPACT_ATOMS: atom_id res chain seq x y z
N MET A 1 24.29 14.06 -5.95
CA MET A 1 23.49 14.99 -5.12
C MET A 1 22.12 15.08 -5.76
N CYS A 2 21.10 14.42 -5.22
CA CYS A 2 19.72 14.57 -5.68
C CYS A 2 18.86 15.09 -4.52
N ASN A 3 18.26 16.25 -4.75
CA ASN A 3 17.43 17.01 -3.82
C ASN A 3 15.98 16.52 -3.92
N CYS A 4 15.55 15.65 -3.00
CA CYS A 4 14.12 15.36 -2.83
C CYS A 4 13.45 16.51 -2.06
N ARG A 5 13.09 17.58 -2.77
CA ARG A 5 12.03 18.50 -2.35
C ARG A 5 11.08 18.71 -3.50
N PRO A 6 9.91 18.04 -3.54
CA PRO A 6 8.82 18.52 -4.34
C PRO A 6 8.30 19.81 -3.70
N ARG A 7 8.41 20.92 -4.41
CA ARG A 7 7.76 22.18 -4.04
C ARG A 7 6.25 21.96 -4.27
N LEU A 8 5.45 22.05 -3.21
CA LEU A 8 3.98 21.91 -3.29
C LEU A 8 3.39 22.90 -4.31
N PRO A 9 2.62 22.46 -5.33
CA PRO A 9 1.87 23.37 -6.19
C PRO A 9 0.57 23.81 -5.50
N GLN A 10 0.24 25.09 -5.63
CA GLN A 10 -0.84 25.80 -4.91
C GLN A 10 -2.28 25.36 -5.30
N SER A 11 -2.48 24.26 -6.03
CA SER A 11 -3.82 23.86 -6.53
C SER A 11 -3.99 22.35 -6.66
N LYS A 12 -4.95 21.79 -5.89
CA LYS A 12 -5.32 20.36 -5.83
C LYS A 12 -5.65 19.74 -7.21
N LYS A 13 -6.19 20.52 -8.15
CA LYS A 13 -6.56 20.02 -9.51
C LYS A 13 -5.36 19.73 -10.41
N SER A 14 -4.21 20.36 -10.15
CA SER A 14 -3.00 20.20 -10.96
C SER A 14 -2.22 18.93 -10.61
N TYR A 15 -2.34 18.44 -9.37
CA TYR A 15 -1.62 17.26 -8.91
C TYR A 15 -2.19 16.01 -9.60
N LEU A 16 -3.48 15.71 -9.38
CA LEU A 16 -4.15 14.51 -9.91
C LEU A 16 -4.06 14.36 -11.44
N LYS A 17 -4.06 15.46 -12.20
CA LYS A 17 -3.97 15.41 -13.67
C LYS A 17 -2.58 15.03 -14.20
N ASN A 18 -1.51 15.29 -13.44
CA ASN A 18 -0.14 14.98 -13.87
C ASN A 18 0.28 13.54 -13.57
N TRP A 19 -0.27 12.92 -12.51
CA TRP A 19 0.07 11.55 -12.11
C TRP A 19 -0.42 10.47 -13.10
N LEU A 20 -1.55 10.70 -13.76
CA LEU A 20 -2.13 9.73 -14.71
C LEU A 20 -1.37 9.65 -16.05
N ASN A 21 -0.46 10.58 -16.33
CA ASN A 21 0.16 10.75 -17.67
C ASN A 21 1.67 10.43 -17.73
N HIS A 22 2.31 10.03 -16.63
CA HIS A 22 3.75 9.75 -16.63
C HIS A 22 4.03 8.25 -16.60
N LYS A 23 4.59 7.73 -17.70
CA LYS A 23 5.28 6.43 -17.72
C LYS A 23 6.60 6.58 -16.95
N PRO A 24 6.84 5.90 -15.81
CA PRO A 24 8.10 6.10 -15.10
C PRO A 24 9.22 5.25 -15.70
N MET A 25 10.30 5.92 -16.15
CA MET A 25 11.62 5.28 -16.19
C MET A 25 12.14 5.16 -14.76
N ARG A 26 12.74 3.99 -14.51
CA ARG A 26 13.20 3.46 -13.21
C ARG A 26 14.17 4.44 -12.53
N THR A 27 13.79 5.10 -11.43
CA THR A 27 14.65 5.28 -10.22
C THR A 27 13.87 5.83 -9.00
N GLU A 28 12.73 6.51 -9.11
CA GLU A 28 12.07 7.10 -7.92
C GLU A 28 10.61 6.61 -7.75
N ASN A 29 10.45 5.30 -7.53
CA ASN A 29 9.17 4.65 -7.18
C ASN A 29 8.85 4.79 -5.68
N LEU A 30 8.93 6.01 -5.14
CA LEU A 30 8.74 6.28 -3.71
C LEU A 30 7.81 7.46 -3.50
N ILE A 31 6.95 7.39 -2.48
CA ILE A 31 6.08 8.47 -2.01
C ILE A 31 6.44 8.74 -0.55
N THR A 32 6.54 10.00 -0.11
CA THR A 32 6.82 10.24 1.32
C THR A 32 5.61 9.82 2.16
N VAL A 33 5.86 9.28 3.36
CA VAL A 33 4.76 8.94 4.28
C VAL A 33 3.90 10.17 4.57
N THR A 34 4.53 11.34 4.73
CA THR A 34 3.83 12.61 4.95
C THR A 34 2.87 12.96 3.81
N ASP A 35 3.31 12.87 2.55
CA ASP A 35 2.45 13.17 1.40
C ASP A 35 1.28 12.18 1.32
N PHE A 36 1.53 10.90 1.60
CA PHE A 36 0.49 9.88 1.65
C PHE A 36 -0.56 10.19 2.73
N CYS A 37 -0.12 10.47 3.97
CA CYS A 37 -1.00 10.83 5.09
C CYS A 37 -1.90 12.03 4.77
N VAL A 38 -1.32 13.08 4.17
CA VAL A 38 -2.08 14.29 3.78
C VAL A 38 -3.10 13.99 2.70
N TYR A 39 -2.73 13.19 1.69
CA TYR A 39 -3.62 12.88 0.58
C TYR A 39 -4.79 11.97 1.00
N HIS A 40 -4.52 10.97 1.84
CA HIS A 40 -5.52 10.00 2.29
C HIS A 40 -6.22 10.38 3.59
N ASN A 41 -5.84 11.51 4.21
CA ASN A 41 -6.37 11.98 5.48
C ASN A 41 -6.28 10.89 6.58
N VAL A 42 -5.07 10.39 6.79
CA VAL A 42 -4.75 9.42 7.85
C VAL A 42 -3.60 9.93 8.70
N GLU A 43 -3.56 9.49 9.94
CA GLU A 43 -2.49 9.85 10.87
C GLU A 43 -1.17 9.16 10.50
N TYR A 44 -0.06 9.82 10.81
CA TYR A 44 1.28 9.23 10.61
C TYR A 44 1.47 8.00 11.51
N THR A 45 0.97 8.06 12.73
CA THR A 45 0.96 6.98 13.73
C THR A 45 0.29 5.71 13.23
N PHE A 46 -0.76 5.84 12.41
CA PHE A 46 -1.40 4.70 11.77
C PHE A 46 -0.45 4.02 10.77
N VAL A 47 0.24 4.80 9.94
CA VAL A 47 1.20 4.25 8.97
C VAL A 47 2.41 3.62 9.68
N ASP A 48 2.89 4.23 10.76
CA ASP A 48 3.93 3.64 11.61
C ASP A 48 3.49 2.31 12.21
N TYR A 49 2.27 2.25 12.78
CA TYR A 49 1.72 0.99 13.29
C TYR A 49 1.71 -0.10 12.22
N LEU A 50 1.25 0.22 11.01
CA LEU A 50 1.20 -0.76 9.92
C LEU A 50 2.60 -1.25 9.54
N ALA A 51 3.61 -0.40 9.61
CA ALA A 51 4.98 -0.78 9.34
C ALA A 51 5.55 -1.67 10.45
N ASP A 52 5.33 -1.30 11.72
CA ASP A 52 5.75 -2.07 12.89
C ASP A 52 5.07 -3.45 12.94
N ALA A 53 3.80 -3.53 12.53
CA ALA A 53 3.06 -4.77 12.40
C ALA A 53 3.47 -5.60 11.16
N GLY A 54 4.39 -5.10 10.33
CA GLY A 54 4.83 -5.77 9.09
C GLY A 54 3.77 -5.81 7.98
N LEU A 55 2.73 -4.99 8.10
CA LEU A 55 1.62 -4.92 7.15
C LEU A 55 1.94 -4.04 5.94
N VAL A 56 2.84 -3.07 6.07
CA VAL A 56 3.34 -2.26 4.95
C VAL A 56 4.84 -2.08 5.05
N LYS A 57 5.54 -2.03 3.92
CA LYS A 57 6.97 -1.71 3.93
C LYS A 57 7.19 -0.21 3.81
N ILE A 58 8.09 0.30 4.65
CA ILE A 58 8.59 1.67 4.61
C ILE A 58 10.10 1.63 4.43
N THR A 59 10.64 2.52 3.60
CA THR A 59 12.07 2.71 3.38
C THR A 59 12.47 4.11 3.80
N THR A 60 13.61 4.25 4.48
CA THR A 60 14.15 5.57 4.83
C THR A 60 15.18 6.03 3.81
N VAL A 61 14.94 7.18 3.17
CA VAL A 61 15.87 7.82 2.24
C VAL A 61 16.21 9.21 2.78
N ASN A 62 17.50 9.49 2.99
CA ASN A 62 17.97 10.79 3.52
C ASN A 62 17.23 11.23 4.80
N LYS A 63 16.98 10.29 5.73
CA LYS A 63 16.22 10.50 6.99
C LYS A 63 14.74 10.82 6.78
N THR A 64 14.18 10.54 5.61
CA THR A 64 12.75 10.67 5.31
C THR A 64 12.15 9.29 5.06
N ASN A 65 11.05 8.98 5.74
CA ASN A 65 10.31 7.75 5.53
C ASN A 65 9.49 7.84 4.24
N CYS A 66 9.63 6.82 3.41
CA CYS A 66 9.04 6.71 2.09
C CYS A 66 8.38 5.35 1.90
N ILE A 67 7.27 5.35 1.17
CA ILE A 67 6.47 4.18 0.81
C ILE A 67 6.80 3.81 -0.63
N PRO A 68 7.24 2.57 -0.89
CA PRO A 68 7.35 2.02 -2.24
C PRO A 68 6.02 2.05 -2.99
N VAL A 69 6.02 2.42 -4.27
CA VAL A 69 4.78 2.52 -5.07
C VAL A 69 4.01 1.20 -5.15
N ASP A 70 4.69 0.05 -5.11
CA ASP A 70 4.09 -1.29 -5.07
C ASP A 70 3.34 -1.58 -3.75
N GLU A 71 3.67 -0.88 -2.66
CA GLU A 71 2.97 -0.98 -1.38
C GLU A 71 1.71 -0.09 -1.31
N ILE A 72 1.58 0.91 -2.20
CA ILE A 72 0.49 1.91 -2.14
C ILE A 72 -0.88 1.27 -2.22
N ARG A 73 -1.08 0.33 -3.15
CA ARG A 73 -2.38 -0.34 -3.30
C ARG A 73 -2.79 -1.08 -2.03
N LYS A 74 -1.84 -1.72 -1.35
CA LYS A 74 -2.07 -2.43 -0.09
C LYS A 74 -2.41 -1.43 1.01
N LEU A 75 -1.63 -0.37 1.13
CA LEU A 75 -1.85 0.67 2.13
C LEU A 75 -3.22 1.36 1.96
N GLU A 76 -3.63 1.68 0.73
CA GLU A 76 -4.97 2.22 0.44
C GLU A 76 -6.09 1.29 0.92
N GLN A 77 -5.95 -0.03 0.76
CA GLN A 77 -6.95 -0.98 1.25
C GLN A 77 -7.05 -0.94 2.79
N LEU A 78 -5.91 -0.91 3.48
CA LEU A 78 -5.86 -0.84 4.94
C LEU A 78 -6.44 0.50 5.45
N VAL A 79 -6.17 1.60 4.75
CA VAL A 79 -6.77 2.92 5.03
C VAL A 79 -8.29 2.88 4.89
N ARG A 80 -8.83 2.23 3.85
CA ARG A 80 -10.30 2.11 3.70
C ARG A 80 -10.93 1.34 4.86
N LEU A 81 -10.31 0.24 5.27
CA LEU A 81 -10.78 -0.52 6.44
C LEU A 81 -10.78 0.36 7.71
N HIS A 82 -9.77 1.21 7.90
CA HIS A 82 -9.69 2.09 9.06
C HIS A 82 -10.69 3.25 9.00
N ASN A 83 -10.72 3.98 7.88
CA ASN A 83 -11.50 5.22 7.75
C ASN A 83 -12.97 4.97 7.39
N GLU A 84 -13.27 4.00 6.53
CA GLU A 84 -14.62 3.77 6.03
C GLU A 84 -15.40 2.76 6.90
N LEU A 85 -14.70 1.78 7.47
CA LEU A 85 -15.31 0.75 8.31
C LEU A 85 -15.02 0.93 9.81
N GLU A 86 -14.35 2.03 10.19
CA GLU A 86 -14.02 2.40 11.57
C GLU A 86 -13.30 1.29 12.35
N ILE A 87 -12.46 0.53 11.67
CA ILE A 87 -11.74 -0.61 12.26
C ILE A 87 -10.45 -0.11 12.90
N ASN A 88 -10.23 -0.48 14.16
CA ASN A 88 -9.00 -0.16 14.87
C ASN A 88 -7.79 -0.97 14.36
N GLU A 89 -6.59 -0.53 14.72
CA GLU A 89 -5.33 -1.06 14.24
C GLU A 89 -5.14 -2.57 14.51
N PRO A 90 -5.45 -3.09 15.71
CA PRO A 90 -5.43 -4.55 15.95
C PRO A 90 -6.45 -5.32 15.08
N GLY A 91 -7.60 -4.71 14.81
CA GLY A 91 -8.62 -5.24 13.91
C GLY A 91 -8.12 -5.32 12.47
N ILE A 92 -7.42 -4.29 11.99
CA ILE A 92 -6.77 -4.27 10.67
C ILE A 92 -5.77 -5.43 10.55
N ALA A 93 -4.88 -5.60 11.53
CA ALA A 93 -3.91 -6.69 11.54
C ALA A 93 -4.60 -8.07 11.51
N THR A 94 -5.68 -8.22 12.29
CA THR A 94 -6.46 -9.45 12.33
C THR A 94 -7.11 -9.75 10.99
N ILE A 95 -7.76 -8.77 10.36
CA ILE A 95 -8.41 -8.92 9.06
C ILE A 95 -7.38 -9.25 7.97
N ASN A 96 -6.24 -8.55 7.94
CA ASN A 96 -5.18 -8.86 6.98
C ASN A 96 -4.70 -10.32 7.10
N ASN A 97 -4.54 -10.82 8.33
CA ASN A 97 -4.16 -12.21 8.56
C ASN A 97 -5.23 -13.21 8.09
N LEU A 98 -6.52 -12.86 8.25
CA LEU A 98 -7.62 -13.71 7.76
C LEU A 98 -7.69 -13.71 6.24
N LEU A 99 -7.50 -12.55 5.59
CA LEU A 99 -7.46 -12.44 4.13
C LEU A 99 -6.30 -13.27 3.55
N GLN A 100 -5.10 -13.19 4.15
CA GLN A 100 -3.96 -14.01 3.70
C GLN A 100 -4.27 -15.51 3.77
N LYS A 101 -4.86 -15.98 4.87
CA LYS A 101 -5.25 -17.39 5.01
C LYS A 101 -6.27 -17.81 3.96
N LEU A 102 -7.24 -16.94 3.64
CA LEU A 102 -8.23 -17.21 2.60
C LEU A 102 -7.60 -17.29 1.21
N GLU A 103 -6.67 -16.40 0.89
CA GLU A 103 -5.92 -16.44 -0.37
C GLU A 103 -5.09 -17.74 -0.49
N ASP A 104 -4.37 -18.12 0.57
CA ASP A 104 -3.57 -19.34 0.61
C ASP A 104 -4.44 -20.58 0.39
N MET A 105 -5.60 -20.65 1.06
CA MET A 105 -6.57 -21.73 0.88
C MET A 105 -7.13 -21.78 -0.54
N GLN A 106 -7.48 -20.64 -1.12
CA GLN A 106 -7.97 -20.56 -2.50
C GLN A 106 -6.91 -21.03 -3.50
N GLN A 107 -5.64 -20.66 -3.26
CA GLN A 107 -4.53 -21.08 -4.09
C GLN A 107 -4.31 -22.59 -4.01
N GLU A 108 -4.37 -23.18 -2.81
CA GLU A 108 -4.28 -24.63 -2.63
C GLU A 108 -5.42 -25.36 -3.36
N MET A 109 -6.66 -24.90 -3.21
CA MET A 109 -7.81 -25.46 -3.92
C MET A 109 -7.64 -25.37 -5.45
N SER A 110 -7.10 -24.27 -5.97
CA SER A 110 -6.81 -24.08 -7.39
C SER A 110 -5.78 -25.08 -7.90
N VAL A 111 -4.70 -25.30 -7.13
CA VAL A 111 -3.67 -26.29 -7.44
C VAL A 111 -4.24 -27.70 -7.44
N LEU A 112 -5.05 -28.06 -6.43
CA LEU A 112 -5.68 -29.38 -6.33
C LEU A 112 -6.65 -29.64 -7.50
N ARG A 113 -7.51 -28.67 -7.84
CA ARG A 113 -8.41 -28.75 -9.00
C ARG A 113 -7.65 -28.90 -10.32
N SER A 114 -6.54 -28.19 -10.46
CA SER A 114 -5.67 -28.30 -11.64
C SER A 114 -5.05 -29.69 -11.78
N LYS A 115 -4.64 -30.31 -10.66
CA LYS A 115 -4.14 -31.69 -10.63
C LYS A 115 -5.24 -32.71 -10.96
N LEU A 116 -6.43 -32.57 -10.39
CA LEU A 116 -7.56 -33.47 -10.67
C LEU A 116 -7.91 -33.47 -12.17
N ARG A 117 -7.92 -32.30 -12.82
CA ARG A 117 -8.17 -32.18 -14.26
C ARG A 117 -7.18 -32.95 -15.14
N VAL A 118 -5.96 -33.20 -14.67
CA VAL A 118 -4.97 -34.02 -15.39
C VAL A 118 -5.33 -35.51 -15.32
N TYR A 119 -5.99 -35.96 -14.26
CA TYR A 119 -6.41 -37.37 -14.11
C TYR A 119 -7.78 -37.65 -14.73
N GLU A 120 -8.64 -36.64 -14.84
CA GLU A 120 -9.99 -36.75 -15.41
C GLU A 120 -10.06 -36.49 -16.93
N GLY A 121 -8.97 -36.03 -17.55
CA GLY A 121 -8.84 -35.79 -19.00
C GLY A 121 -8.03 -36.88 -19.69
#